data_AF-A0A497PVK3-F1
#
_entry.id   AF-A0A497PVK3-F1
#
_cell.length_a   1.000
_cell.length_b   1.000
_cell.length_c   1.000
_cell.angle_alpha   90.00
_cell.angle_beta   90.00
_cell.angle_gamma   90.00
#
_symmetry.space_group_name_H-M   'P 1'
#
loop_
_entity.id
_entity.type
_entity.pdbx_description
1 polymer ?
#
loop_
_entity_poly.entity_id
_entity_poly.type
_entity_poly.pdbx_seq_one_letter_code
_entity_poly.pdbx_strand_id
1 'polypeptide(L)'
;MIDLDFNMEINDPIHGFIGITDIEAKIIDSEPYQRLRRIKQLSGGHFVYPTAEHTRFAHCIGVMHVAGLLGQKLLGKLRLGSEVLQDVRIAGLLHDIGHGPFSHVFEEALIEKRGMNHEDVTEWIILQSELGDILTDQGVSKKRIADLVRGRRKY
;
A
#
# COMPACT_ATOMS: atom_id res chain seq x y z
N MET A 1 15.00 -5.99 18.99
CA MET A 1 14.52 -6.00 17.59
C MET A 1 14.13 -4.56 17.24
N ILE A 2 13.94 -4.25 15.97
CA ILE A 2 13.25 -3.02 15.60
C ILE A 2 11.77 -3.35 15.79
N ASP A 3 11.20 -2.95 16.92
CA ASP A 3 9.81 -3.28 17.26
C ASP A 3 8.91 -2.12 16.88
N LEU A 4 7.84 -2.45 16.14
CA LEU A 4 6.70 -1.57 15.94
C LEU A 4 5.63 -1.93 16.95
N ASP A 5 4.86 -0.93 17.38
CA ASP A 5 3.74 -1.14 18.28
C ASP A 5 2.49 -1.49 17.47
N PHE A 6 2.00 -2.73 17.63
CA PHE A 6 0.84 -3.24 16.91
C PHE A 6 -0.38 -3.21 17.84
N ASN A 7 -1.41 -2.44 17.45
CA ASN A 7 -2.60 -2.22 18.28
C ASN A 7 -3.81 -3.01 17.79
N MET A 8 -3.72 -3.63 16.61
CA MET A 8 -4.74 -4.53 16.09
C MET A 8 -4.12 -5.58 15.18
N GLU A 9 -4.89 -6.63 14.89
CA GLU A 9 -4.52 -7.68 13.95
C GLU A 9 -5.63 -7.89 12.92
N ILE A 10 -5.23 -8.21 11.69
CA ILE A 10 -6.13 -8.64 10.63
C ILE A 10 -5.83 -10.10 10.32
N ASN A 11 -6.87 -10.94 10.31
CA ASN A 11 -6.74 -12.33 9.88
C ASN A 11 -6.73 -12.40 8.35
N ASP A 12 -5.59 -12.81 7.79
CA ASP A 12 -5.37 -13.02 6.37
C ASP A 12 -5.19 -14.52 6.07
N PRO A 13 -5.90 -15.09 5.07
CA PRO A 13 -5.83 -16.51 4.78
C PRO A 13 -4.48 -16.98 4.21
N ILE A 14 -3.61 -16.07 3.75
CA ILE A 14 -2.29 -16.39 3.19
C ILE A 14 -1.20 -16.27 4.25
N HIS A 15 -1.28 -15.23 5.10
CA HIS A 15 -0.22 -14.87 6.04
C HIS A 15 -0.59 -15.08 7.51
N GLY A 16 -1.82 -15.49 7.83
CA GLY A 16 -2.31 -15.61 9.20
C GLY A 16 -2.64 -14.26 9.81
N PHE A 17 -2.35 -14.06 11.11
CA PHE A 17 -2.57 -12.77 11.76
C PHE A 17 -1.49 -11.77 11.36
N ILE A 18 -1.92 -10.66 10.76
CA ILE A 18 -1.07 -9.54 10.37
C ILE A 18 -1.27 -8.41 11.39
N GLY A 19 -0.21 -8.09 12.15
CA GLY A 19 -0.19 -6.93 13.03
C GLY A 19 -0.20 -5.60 12.27
N ILE A 20 -0.98 -4.65 12.76
CA ILE A 20 -1.24 -3.33 12.18
C ILE A 20 -0.94 -2.24 13.21
N THR A 21 -0.19 -1.21 12.82
CA THR A 21 0.08 -0.04 13.67
C THR A 21 -1.04 1.00 13.57
N ASP A 22 -1.10 1.96 14.50
CA ASP A 22 -2.17 2.98 14.51
C ASP A 22 -2.27 3.79 13.21
N ILE A 23 -1.12 4.17 12.63
CA ILE A 23 -1.10 4.90 11.36
C ILE A 23 -1.59 4.03 10.20
N GLU A 24 -1.22 2.74 10.19
CA GLU A 24 -1.67 1.79 9.19
C GLU A 24 -3.19 1.57 9.29
N ALA A 25 -3.73 1.48 10.51
CA ALA A 25 -5.16 1.36 10.75
C ALA A 25 -5.93 2.58 10.21
N LYS A 26 -5.46 3.80 10.50
CA LYS A 26 -6.04 5.04 9.96
C LYS A 26 -6.01 5.08 8.44
N ILE A 27 -4.89 4.66 7.83
CA ILE A 27 -4.77 4.54 6.37
C ILE A 27 -5.79 3.53 5.84
N ILE A 28 -5.89 2.35 6.46
CA ILE A 28 -6.80 1.29 6.03
C ILE A 28 -8.26 1.75 6.09
N ASP A 29 -8.63 2.53 7.09
CA ASP A 29 -10.00 3.02 7.29
C ASP A 29 -10.36 4.24 6.44
N SER A 30 -9.39 4.85 5.74
CA SER A 30 -9.63 5.98 4.83
C SER A 30 -10.45 5.58 3.60
N GLU A 31 -11.21 6.53 3.04
CA GLU A 31 -12.00 6.36 1.83
C GLU A 31 -11.14 5.92 0.62
N PRO A 32 -9.98 6.54 0.31
CA PRO A 32 -9.14 6.11 -0.81
C PRO A 32 -8.72 4.65 -0.69
N TYR A 33 -8.42 4.17 0.53
CA TYR A 33 -7.97 2.80 0.75
C TYR A 33 -9.13 1.80 0.74
N GLN A 34 -10.25 2.13 1.41
CA GLN A 34 -11.47 1.30 1.39
C GLN A 34 -12.03 1.11 -0.03
N ARG A 35 -11.74 2.04 -0.96
CA ARG A 35 -12.04 1.87 -2.39
C ARG A 35 -11.48 0.58 -2.98
N LEU A 36 -10.31 0.14 -2.54
CA LEU A 36 -9.63 -1.05 -3.07
C LEU A 36 -10.45 -2.33 -2.88
N ARG A 37 -11.42 -2.37 -1.95
CA ARG A 37 -12.35 -3.50 -1.77
C ARG A 37 -13.23 -3.75 -3.00
N ARG A 38 -13.37 -2.75 -3.88
CA ARG A 38 -14.20 -2.82 -5.09
C ARG A 38 -13.38 -3.07 -6.35
N ILE A 39 -12.05 -3.23 -6.22
CA ILE A 39 -11.13 -3.40 -7.34
C ILE A 39 -10.57 -4.82 -7.30
N LYS A 40 -10.96 -5.64 -8.29
CA LYS A 40 -10.47 -7.01 -8.43
C LYS A 40 -9.00 -7.00 -8.82
N GLN A 41 -8.22 -7.87 -8.17
CA GLN A 41 -6.78 -7.98 -8.44
C GLN A 41 -6.52 -8.38 -9.89
N LEU A 42 -7.25 -9.39 -10.37
CA LEU A 42 -7.07 -9.96 -11.71
C LEU A 42 -8.11 -9.46 -12.73
N SER A 43 -8.73 -8.30 -12.50
CA SER A 43 -9.74 -7.73 -13.41
C SER A 43 -10.82 -8.74 -13.81
N GLY A 44 -10.93 -9.09 -15.09
CA GLY A 44 -11.87 -10.09 -15.61
C GLY A 44 -11.45 -11.55 -15.38
N GLY A 45 -10.34 -11.82 -14.70
CA GLY A 45 -9.85 -13.17 -14.43
C GLY A 45 -10.88 -14.05 -13.71
N HIS A 46 -11.77 -13.45 -12.92
CA HIS A 46 -12.87 -14.15 -12.26
C HIS A 46 -13.91 -14.76 -13.22
N PHE A 47 -14.00 -14.27 -14.47
CA PHE A 47 -14.83 -14.90 -15.51
C PHE A 47 -14.28 -16.23 -16.02
N VAL A 48 -12.98 -16.48 -15.85
CA VAL A 48 -12.30 -17.72 -16.25
C VAL A 48 -12.03 -18.61 -15.03
N TYR A 49 -11.62 -17.99 -13.91
CA TYR A 49 -11.31 -18.63 -12.64
C TYR A 49 -12.26 -18.12 -11.56
N PRO A 50 -13.38 -18.81 -11.26
CA PRO A 50 -14.44 -18.28 -10.39
C PRO A 50 -14.02 -18.04 -8.94
N THR A 51 -12.83 -18.50 -8.54
CA THR A 51 -12.25 -18.24 -7.20
C THR A 51 -11.32 -17.01 -7.19
N ALA A 52 -11.01 -16.41 -8.34
CA ALA A 52 -10.18 -15.22 -8.47
C ALA A 52 -10.91 -13.91 -8.06
N GLU A 53 -11.61 -13.97 -6.94
CA GLU A 53 -12.50 -12.90 -6.42
C GLU A 53 -11.77 -11.89 -5.53
N HIS A 54 -10.51 -12.15 -5.21
CA HIS A 54 -9.67 -11.31 -4.36
C HIS A 54 -9.47 -9.91 -4.94
N THR A 55 -9.30 -8.95 -4.04
CA THR A 55 -9.26 -7.52 -4.35
C THR A 55 -7.91 -6.94 -3.99
N ARG A 56 -7.59 -5.78 -4.58
CA ARG A 56 -6.38 -5.02 -4.28
C ARG A 56 -6.27 -4.72 -2.78
N PHE A 57 -7.38 -4.58 -2.07
CA PHE A 57 -7.41 -4.30 -0.62
C PHE A 57 -6.63 -5.33 0.19
N ALA A 58 -6.95 -6.62 0.03
CA ALA A 58 -6.29 -7.69 0.77
C ALA A 58 -4.83 -7.86 0.30
N HIS A 59 -4.60 -7.72 -1.01
CA HIS A 59 -3.26 -7.77 -1.59
C HIS A 59 -2.31 -6.74 -0.95
N CYS A 60 -2.72 -5.47 -0.88
CA CYS A 60 -1.93 -4.40 -0.29
C CYS A 60 -1.57 -4.64 1.18
N ILE A 61 -2.49 -5.20 1.98
CA ILE A 61 -2.22 -5.59 3.38
C ILE A 61 -1.15 -6.70 3.43
N GLY A 62 -1.25 -7.70 2.55
CA GLY A 62 -0.25 -8.75 2.41
C GLY A 62 1.13 -8.21 2.00
N VAL A 63 1.20 -7.29 1.04
CA VAL A 63 2.45 -6.67 0.60
C VAL A 63 3.09 -5.87 1.74
N MET A 64 2.32 -5.07 2.47
CA MET A 64 2.79 -4.38 3.67
C MET A 64 3.41 -5.35 4.68
N HIS A 65 2.73 -6.48 4.95
CA HIS A 65 3.20 -7.49 5.89
C HIS A 65 4.54 -8.08 5.45
N VAL A 66 4.63 -8.56 4.21
CA VAL A 66 5.86 -9.18 3.67
C VAL A 66 7.00 -8.16 3.61
N ALA A 67 6.74 -6.91 3.21
CA ALA A 67 7.73 -5.84 3.23
C ALA A 67 8.24 -5.56 4.65
N GLY A 68 7.35 -5.59 5.65
CA GLY A 68 7.70 -5.48 7.06
C GLY A 68 8.60 -6.63 7.55
N LEU A 69 8.27 -7.88 7.21
CA LEU A 69 9.09 -9.05 7.57
C LEU A 69 10.50 -8.94 6.98
N LEU A 70 10.61 -8.55 5.70
CA LEU A 70 11.90 -8.33 5.05
C LEU A 70 12.66 -7.17 5.70
N GLY A 71 11.98 -6.06 5.95
CA GLY A 71 12.53 -4.89 6.63
C GLY A 71 13.11 -5.22 8.00
N GLN A 72 12.39 -5.99 8.83
CA GLN A 72 12.89 -6.42 10.15
C GLN A 72 14.20 -7.22 10.05
N LYS A 73 14.35 -8.07 9.03
CA LYS A 73 15.56 -8.88 8.83
C LYS A 73 16.75 -8.08 8.28
N LEU A 74 16.50 -7.08 7.44
CA LEU A 74 17.55 -6.32 6.76
C LEU A 74 17.93 -5.03 7.49
N LEU A 75 16.97 -4.25 7.95
CA LEU A 75 17.20 -2.92 8.54
C LEU A 75 18.02 -2.99 9.83
N GLY A 76 17.86 -4.05 10.62
CA GLY A 76 18.71 -4.30 11.80
C GLY A 76 20.19 -4.47 11.44
N LYS A 77 20.49 -5.06 10.27
CA LYS A 77 21.87 -5.20 9.76
C LYS A 77 22.42 -3.87 9.22
N LEU A 78 21.53 -3.03 8.70
CA LEU A 78 21.85 -1.71 8.14
C LEU A 78 21.85 -0.58 9.17
N ARG A 79 21.57 -0.89 10.46
CA ARG A 79 21.45 0.08 11.56
C ARG A 79 20.40 1.17 11.27
N LEU A 80 19.33 0.81 10.56
CA LEU A 80 18.19 1.68 10.30
C LEU A 80 17.12 1.46 11.37
N GLY A 81 16.41 2.52 11.77
CA GLY A 81 15.45 2.50 12.88
C GLY A 81 14.03 2.04 12.51
N SER A 82 13.14 2.00 13.51
CA SER A 82 11.71 1.65 13.37
C SER A 82 10.94 2.60 12.45
N GLU A 83 11.33 3.86 12.38
CA GLU A 83 10.74 4.83 11.45
C GLU A 83 10.89 4.38 9.98
N VAL A 84 12.06 3.86 9.62
CA VAL A 84 12.31 3.36 8.25
C VAL A 84 11.49 2.10 7.98
N LEU A 85 11.35 1.22 8.98
CA LEU A 85 10.51 0.05 8.87
C LEU A 85 9.04 0.43 8.66
N GLN A 86 8.55 1.43 9.39
CA GLN A 86 7.19 1.96 9.27
C GLN A 86 6.96 2.58 7.88
N ASP A 87 7.90 3.38 7.38
CA ASP A 87 7.86 3.94 6.02
C ASP A 87 7.78 2.84 4.96
N VAL A 88 8.59 1.77 5.08
CA VAL A 88 8.59 0.63 4.14
C VAL A 88 7.24 -0.09 4.14
N ARG A 89 6.66 -0.31 5.32
CA ARG A 89 5.33 -0.92 5.45
C ARG A 89 4.26 -0.06 4.82
N ILE A 90 4.23 1.24 5.12
CA ILE A 90 3.27 2.19 4.52
C ILE A 90 3.42 2.23 3.00
N ALA A 91 4.65 2.22 2.47
CA ALA A 91 4.88 2.18 1.04
C ALA A 91 4.32 0.88 0.41
N GLY A 92 4.54 -0.27 1.04
CA GLY A 92 3.94 -1.54 0.61
C GLY A 92 2.40 -1.52 0.66
N LEU A 93 1.84 -0.89 1.69
CA LEU A 93 0.39 -0.73 1.86
C LEU A 93 -0.21 0.14 0.74
N LEU A 94 0.46 1.21 0.34
CA LEU A 94 -0.07 2.20 -0.60
C LEU A 94 0.36 1.99 -2.06
N HIS A 95 1.22 1.02 -2.37
CA HIS A 95 1.84 0.91 -3.70
C HIS A 95 0.82 0.86 -4.86
N ASP A 96 -0.30 0.18 -4.63
CA ASP A 96 -1.36 -0.08 -5.60
C ASP A 96 -2.58 0.85 -5.46
N ILE A 97 -2.51 1.88 -4.60
CA ILE A 97 -3.66 2.75 -4.29
C ILE A 97 -4.21 3.50 -5.52
N GLY A 98 -3.37 3.71 -6.54
CA GLY A 98 -3.69 4.36 -7.79
C GLY A 98 -4.41 3.49 -8.82
N HIS A 99 -4.59 2.19 -8.59
CA HIS A 99 -5.32 1.35 -9.53
C HIS A 99 -6.80 1.78 -9.67
N GLY A 100 -7.25 1.84 -10.92
CA GLY A 100 -8.64 2.08 -11.29
C GLY A 100 -9.47 0.79 -11.45
N PRO A 101 -10.77 0.90 -11.81
CA PRO A 101 -11.62 -0.25 -12.14
C PRO A 101 -10.96 -1.12 -13.21
N PHE A 102 -11.09 -2.45 -13.15
CA PHE A 102 -10.42 -3.38 -14.08
C PHE A 102 -8.88 -3.24 -14.16
N SER A 103 -8.23 -2.63 -13.14
CA SER A 103 -6.78 -2.60 -12.97
C SER A 103 -6.03 -2.25 -14.27
N HIS A 104 -5.28 -3.20 -14.84
CA HIS A 104 -4.43 -2.95 -16.01
C HIS A 104 -5.21 -2.61 -17.29
N VAL A 105 -6.46 -3.09 -17.44
CA VAL A 105 -7.28 -2.73 -18.60
C VAL A 105 -7.61 -1.23 -18.60
N PHE A 106 -7.86 -0.67 -17.42
CA PHE A 106 -8.10 0.77 -17.30
C PHE A 106 -6.82 1.58 -17.40
N GLU A 107 -5.69 1.03 -16.97
CA GLU A 107 -4.38 1.65 -17.13
C GLU A 107 -4.05 1.93 -18.60
N GLU A 108 -4.33 1.01 -19.52
CA GLU A 108 -4.14 1.24 -20.96
C GLU A 108 -4.93 2.47 -21.44
N ALA A 109 -6.21 2.57 -21.06
CA ALA A 109 -7.04 3.71 -21.42
C ALA A 109 -6.57 5.01 -20.74
N LEU A 110 -6.07 4.94 -19.50
CA LEU A 110 -5.55 6.10 -18.78
C LEU A 110 -4.28 6.64 -19.43
N ILE A 111 -3.36 5.74 -19.83
CA ILE A 111 -2.14 6.09 -20.56
C ILE A 111 -2.50 6.71 -21.89
N GLU A 112 -3.42 6.10 -22.66
CA GLU A 112 -3.82 6.60 -23.97
C GLU A 112 -4.47 8.00 -23.89
N LYS A 113 -5.36 8.22 -22.91
CA LYS A 113 -6.14 9.46 -22.83
C LYS A 113 -5.47 10.58 -22.03
N ARG A 114 -4.56 10.26 -21.11
CA ARG A 114 -3.97 11.22 -20.17
C ARG A 114 -2.45 11.13 -20.03
N GLY A 115 -1.80 10.13 -20.61
CA GLY A 115 -0.37 9.91 -20.47
C GLY A 115 0.04 9.58 -19.03
N MET A 116 -0.89 9.05 -18.23
CA MET A 116 -0.67 8.70 -16.82
C MET A 116 -0.81 7.20 -16.61
N ASN A 117 0.00 6.62 -15.74
CA ASN A 117 -0.13 5.24 -15.29
C ASN A 117 -0.65 5.17 -13.85
N HIS A 118 -0.87 3.95 -13.33
CA HIS A 118 -1.41 3.78 -11.97
C HIS A 118 -0.47 4.34 -10.89
N GLU A 119 0.84 4.33 -11.11
CA GLU A 119 1.82 4.86 -10.16
C GLU A 119 1.76 6.40 -10.07
N ASP A 120 1.48 7.10 -11.17
CA ASP A 120 1.26 8.56 -11.17
C ASP A 120 0.00 8.91 -10.36
N VAL A 121 -1.04 8.09 -10.50
CA VAL A 121 -2.27 8.23 -9.69
C VAL A 121 -1.99 7.89 -8.22
N THR A 122 -1.17 6.89 -7.93
CA THR A 122 -0.73 6.55 -6.57
C THR A 122 -0.06 7.77 -5.91
N GLU A 123 0.90 8.40 -6.58
CA GLU A 123 1.55 9.61 -6.08
C GLU A 123 0.53 10.74 -5.85
N TRP A 124 -0.36 10.98 -6.81
CA TRP A 124 -1.39 12.02 -6.69
C TRP A 124 -2.30 11.78 -5.47
N ILE A 125 -2.79 10.55 -5.28
CA ILE A 125 -3.62 10.18 -4.14
C ILE A 125 -2.86 10.41 -2.81
N ILE A 126 -1.62 9.95 -2.70
CA ILE A 126 -0.81 10.12 -1.49
C ILE A 126 -0.60 11.62 -1.17
N LEU A 127 -0.41 12.46 -2.18
CA LEU A 127 -0.10 13.87 -1.97
C LEU A 127 -1.33 14.75 -1.74
N GLN A 128 -2.47 14.42 -2.37
CA GLN A 128 -3.61 15.32 -2.54
C GLN A 128 -4.91 14.84 -1.88
N SER A 129 -4.95 13.63 -1.31
CA SER A 129 -6.13 13.12 -0.58
C SER A 129 -5.93 13.13 0.93
N GLU A 130 -6.97 12.73 1.67
CA GLU A 130 -6.90 12.55 3.13
C GLU A 130 -5.78 11.61 3.58
N LEU A 131 -5.30 10.70 2.71
CA LEU A 131 -4.12 9.88 3.02
C LEU A 131 -2.89 10.74 3.29
N GLY A 132 -2.71 11.82 2.54
CA GLY A 132 -1.61 12.76 2.77
C GLY A 132 -1.74 13.49 4.10
N ASP A 133 -2.98 13.79 4.51
CA ASP A 133 -3.28 14.46 5.77
C ASP A 133 -3.03 13.50 6.95
N ILE A 134 -3.53 12.26 6.88
CA ILE A 134 -3.26 11.19 7.86
C ILE A 134 -1.76 10.98 8.06
N LEU A 135 -0.97 10.92 6.98
CA LEU A 135 0.49 10.78 7.07
C LEU A 135 1.09 11.97 7.82
N THR A 136 0.71 13.19 7.44
CA THR A 136 1.27 14.43 8.01
C THR A 136 0.91 14.57 9.49
N ASP A 137 -0.34 14.26 9.87
CA ASP A 137 -0.85 14.31 11.24
C ASP A 137 -0.16 13.29 12.17
N GLN A 138 0.45 12.25 11.61
CA GLN A 138 1.23 11.26 12.35
C GLN A 138 2.75 11.51 12.25
N GLY A 139 3.17 12.68 11.74
CA GLY A 139 4.58 13.04 11.61
C GLY A 139 5.32 12.34 10.47
N VAL A 140 4.60 11.69 9.56
CA VAL A 140 5.16 11.00 8.39
C VAL A 140 5.08 11.92 7.17
N SER A 141 6.20 12.10 6.48
CA SER A 141 6.23 12.94 5.27
C SER A 141 5.54 12.23 4.10
N LYS A 142 4.39 12.76 3.65
CA LYS A 142 3.69 12.24 2.47
C LYS A 142 4.54 12.23 1.20
N LYS A 143 5.42 13.22 1.03
CA LYS A 143 6.38 13.25 -0.09
C LYS A 143 7.39 12.10 0.01
N ARG A 144 7.91 11.85 1.21
CA ARG A 144 8.86 10.75 1.46
C ARG A 144 8.24 9.39 1.12
N ILE A 145 6.99 9.17 1.49
CA ILE A 145 6.25 7.94 1.17
C ILE A 145 6.00 7.84 -0.35
N ALA A 146 5.54 8.91 -1.00
CA ALA A 146 5.32 8.92 -2.45
C ALA A 146 6.62 8.62 -3.24
N ASP A 147 7.75 9.22 -2.84
CA ASP A 147 9.06 8.97 -3.44
C ASP A 147 9.52 7.52 -3.21
N LEU A 148 9.24 6.94 -2.05
CA LEU A 148 9.58 5.55 -1.72
C LEU A 148 8.77 4.55 -2.56
N VAL A 149 7.45 4.76 -2.65
CA VAL A 149 6.56 3.96 -3.50
C VAL A 149 7.01 3.99 -4.96
N ARG A 150 7.49 5.14 -5.44
CA ARG A 150 7.93 5.35 -6.82
C ARG A 150 9.39 4.97 -7.08
N GLY A 151 10.09 4.42 -6.09
CA GLY A 151 11.52 4.06 -6.21
C GLY A 151 12.44 5.26 -6.51
N ARG A 152 12.00 6.49 -6.25
CA ARG A 152 12.75 7.73 -6.53
C ARG A 152 13.74 8.10 -5.43
N ARG A 153 13.69 7.42 -4.27
CA ARG A 153 14.60 7.66 -3.17
C ARG A 153 15.99 7.11 -3.48
N LYS A 154 16.98 7.99 -3.57
CA LYS A 154 18.41 7.63 -3.55
C LYS A 154 18.88 7.66 -2.10
N TYR A 155 19.37 6.53 -1.60
CA TYR A 155 20.09 6.44 -0.32
C TYR A 155 21.56 6.76 -0.53
#